data_AF-A0A2H9PN31-F1
#
_entry.id   AF-A0A2H9PN31-F1
#
_cell.length_a   1.000
_cell.length_b   1.000
_cell.length_c   1.000
_cell.angle_alpha   90.00
_cell.angle_beta   90.00
_cell.angle_gamma   90.00
#
_symmetry.space_group_name_H-M   'P 1'
#
loop_
_entity.id
_entity.type
_entity.pdbx_description
1 polymer ?
#
loop_
_entity_poly.entity_id
_entity_poly.type
_entity_poly.pdbx_seq_one_letter_code
_entity_poly.pdbx_strand_id
1 'polypeptide(L)'
;MDTLQFHWYKFRWKKQVNYQYWNPAVSWENKYINSNPKDGFKYKTPWGFMANFLDAWHLFKMIMIISLALAVVCFPIGFKVCVFNNYWLNRVLWMAILGVAWNVPFNIFFNYIFVKK
;
A
#
# COMPACT_ATOMS: atom_id res chain seq x y z
N MET A 1 6.06 -7.33 0.76
CA MET A 1 5.41 -6.87 2.01
C MET A 1 4.91 -8.03 2.84
N ASP A 2 4.16 -8.94 2.23
CA ASP A 2 3.70 -10.17 2.88
C ASP A 2 4.86 -11.04 3.39
N THR A 3 6.03 -10.97 2.73
CA THR A 3 7.26 -11.55 3.26
C THR A 3 7.67 -10.98 4.63
N LEU A 4 7.54 -9.67 4.86
CA LEU A 4 7.80 -9.06 6.17
C LEU A 4 6.76 -9.54 7.20
N GLN A 5 5.48 -9.59 6.82
CA GLN A 5 4.37 -10.00 7.70
C GLN A 5 4.41 -11.48 8.07
N PHE A 6 4.61 -12.36 7.10
CA PHE A 6 4.56 -13.82 7.30
C PHE A 6 5.92 -14.45 7.56
N HIS A 7 7.03 -13.75 7.33
CA HIS A 7 8.38 -14.30 7.50
C HIS A 7 9.31 -13.41 8.34
N TRP A 8 8.75 -12.54 9.19
CA TRP A 8 9.53 -11.74 10.13
C TRP A 8 10.56 -12.57 10.91
N TYR A 9 10.18 -13.77 11.35
CA TYR A 9 11.06 -14.67 12.11
C TYR A 9 12.31 -15.11 11.34
N LYS A 10 12.23 -15.17 9.99
CA LYS A 10 13.34 -15.48 9.07
C LYS A 10 14.16 -14.24 8.68
N PHE A 11 13.76 -13.03 9.09
CA PHE A 11 14.44 -11.80 8.72
C PHE A 11 15.85 -11.75 9.31
N ARG A 12 16.86 -11.75 8.42
CA ARG A 12 18.29 -11.87 8.78
C ARG A 12 18.78 -10.75 9.70
N TRP A 13 18.27 -9.53 9.51
CA TRP A 13 18.76 -8.33 10.20
C TRP A 13 17.89 -7.89 11.38
N LYS A 14 17.05 -8.79 11.92
CA LYS A 14 16.11 -8.48 13.01
C LYS A 14 16.74 -7.86 14.27
N LYS A 15 18.02 -8.12 14.54
CA LYS A 15 18.77 -7.56 15.68
C LYS A 15 19.34 -6.15 15.41
N GLN A 16 19.41 -5.73 14.16
CA GLN A 16 20.05 -4.47 13.74
C GLN A 16 19.03 -3.39 13.36
N VAL A 17 17.75 -3.76 13.27
CA VAL A 17 16.66 -2.86 12.91
C VAL A 17 15.75 -2.63 14.11
N ASN A 18 15.04 -1.48 14.12
CA ASN A 18 14.06 -1.20 15.16
C ASN A 18 12.92 -2.23 15.11
N TYR A 19 12.89 -3.12 16.09
CA TYR A 19 11.89 -4.19 16.19
C TYR A 19 10.45 -3.65 16.14
N GLN A 20 10.18 -2.56 16.86
CA GLN A 20 8.84 -1.98 16.95
C GLN A 20 8.41 -1.32 15.63
N TYR A 21 9.35 -0.93 14.76
CA TYR A 21 9.01 -0.39 13.44
C TYR A 21 8.84 -1.47 12.36
N TRP A 22 9.73 -2.47 12.40
CA TRP A 22 9.87 -3.46 11.33
C TRP A 22 9.06 -4.74 11.56
N ASN A 23 8.66 -5.05 12.80
CA ASN A 23 7.84 -6.22 13.09
C ASN A 23 6.35 -5.90 12.96
N PRO A 24 5.62 -6.44 11.96
CA PRO A 24 4.21 -6.13 11.75
C PRO A 24 3.29 -6.58 12.90
N ALA A 25 3.74 -7.53 13.73
CA ALA A 25 2.97 -8.02 14.87
C ALA A 25 2.83 -6.99 16.00
N VAL A 26 3.78 -6.04 16.11
CA VAL A 26 3.81 -5.03 17.18
C VAL A 26 3.85 -3.60 16.64
N SER A 27 4.16 -3.40 15.35
CA SER A 27 4.36 -2.07 14.80
C SER A 27 3.10 -1.20 14.73
N TRP A 28 1.93 -1.81 14.87
CA TRP A 28 0.66 -1.10 15.04
C TRP A 28 0.64 -0.26 16.33
N GLU A 29 1.40 -0.64 17.37
CA GLU A 29 1.45 0.06 18.66
C GLU A 29 2.03 1.48 18.53
N ASN A 30 2.96 1.70 17.59
CA ASN A 30 3.58 3.01 17.35
C ASN A 30 2.56 4.11 16.99
N LYS A 31 1.36 3.70 16.54
CA LYS A 31 0.28 4.59 16.14
C LYS A 31 -0.43 5.20 17.34
N TYR A 32 -0.35 4.57 18.51
CA TYR A 32 -1.16 4.91 19.67
C TYR A 32 -0.34 5.53 20.79
N ILE A 33 -1.00 6.36 21.61
CA ILE A 33 -0.41 6.94 22.81
C ILE A 33 -0.12 5.78 23.79
N ASN A 34 1.08 5.76 24.39
CA ASN A 34 1.52 4.70 25.30
C ASN A 34 1.40 3.27 24.75
N SER A 35 1.47 3.08 23.44
CA SER A 35 1.22 1.78 22.78
C SER A 35 -0.19 1.20 23.06
N ASN A 36 -1.14 2.02 23.53
CA ASN A 36 -2.47 1.58 23.95
C ASN A 36 -3.56 2.18 23.04
N PRO A 37 -4.33 1.36 22.30
CA PRO A 37 -5.42 1.83 21.45
C PRO A 37 -6.48 2.67 22.16
N LYS A 38 -6.69 2.41 23.46
CA LYS A 38 -7.69 3.13 24.28
C LYS A 38 -7.29 4.58 24.54
N ASP A 39 -6.00 4.89 24.51
CA ASP A 39 -5.48 6.24 24.76
C ASP A 39 -5.56 7.12 23.49
N GLY A 40 -5.96 6.53 22.36
CA GLY A 40 -6.12 7.20 21.07
C GLY A 40 -4.82 7.28 20.27
N PHE A 41 -4.92 7.86 19.07
CA PHE A 41 -3.79 8.00 18.15
C PHE A 41 -2.78 9.03 18.64
N LYS A 42 -1.49 8.66 18.59
CA LYS A 42 -0.36 9.54 18.93
C LYS A 42 -0.27 10.75 18.01
N TYR A 43 -0.65 10.57 16.75
CA TYR A 43 -0.64 11.64 15.74
C TYR A 43 -2.06 11.84 15.20
N LYS A 44 -2.72 12.91 15.64
CA LYS A 44 -4.02 13.35 15.11
C LYS A 44 -3.79 14.11 13.81
N THR A 45 -3.60 13.39 12.71
CA THR A 45 -3.54 13.99 11.37
C THR A 45 -4.87 13.81 10.66
N PRO A 46 -5.34 14.78 9.85
CA PRO A 46 -6.67 14.76 9.24
C PRO A 46 -6.94 13.56 8.32
N TRP A 47 -5.89 12.81 7.93
CA TRP A 47 -5.96 11.72 6.96
C TRP A 47 -5.30 10.43 7.43
N GLY A 48 -4.82 10.38 8.68
CA GLY A 48 -4.01 9.25 9.15
C GLY A 48 -2.73 9.02 8.33
N PHE A 49 -2.30 9.97 7.50
CA PHE A 49 -1.15 9.84 6.60
C PHE A 49 0.13 9.50 7.36
N MET A 50 0.32 10.12 8.53
CA MET A 50 1.45 9.80 9.41
C MET A 50 1.45 8.35 9.86
N ALA A 51 0.29 7.70 10.00
CA ALA A 51 0.23 6.30 10.41
C ALA A 51 0.90 5.36 9.41
N ASN A 52 1.00 5.72 8.13
CA ASN A 52 1.73 4.94 7.13
C ASN A 52 3.26 5.02 7.30
N PHE A 53 3.77 6.06 7.97
CA PHE A 53 5.21 6.23 8.22
C PHE A 53 5.64 5.65 9.57
N LEU A 54 4.69 5.23 10.42
CA LEU A 54 4.98 4.73 11.77
C LEU A 54 5.26 3.22 11.80
N ASP A 55 5.06 2.53 10.67
CA ASP A 55 5.45 1.15 10.52
C ASP A 55 5.91 0.82 9.09
N ALA A 56 6.87 -0.09 9.00
CA ALA A 56 7.50 -0.45 7.73
C ALA A 56 6.51 -1.08 6.75
N TRP A 57 5.54 -1.85 7.26
CA TRP A 57 4.54 -2.51 6.42
C TRP A 57 3.72 -1.45 5.67
N HIS A 58 3.02 -0.54 6.35
CA HIS A 58 2.19 0.47 5.70
C HIS A 58 3.03 1.39 4.79
N LEU A 59 4.28 1.69 5.17
CA LEU A 59 5.18 2.50 4.35
C LEU A 59 5.44 1.83 3.00
N PHE A 60 5.85 0.56 2.98
CA PHE A 60 6.14 -0.13 1.73
C PHE A 60 4.87 -0.31 0.88
N LYS A 61 3.70 -0.39 1.50
CA LYS A 61 2.41 -0.49 0.78
C LYS A 61 2.11 0.80 0.05
N MET A 62 2.27 1.91 0.77
CA MET A 62 2.09 3.24 0.24
C MET A 62 3.09 3.50 -0.90
N ILE A 63 4.38 3.17 -0.72
CA ILE A 63 5.40 3.32 -1.78
C ILE A 63 5.00 2.52 -3.02
N MET A 64 4.60 1.25 -2.86
CA MET A 64 4.16 0.42 -3.98
C MET A 64 2.99 1.05 -4.73
N ILE A 65 1.96 1.52 -4.01
CA ILE A 65 0.78 2.17 -4.61
C ILE A 65 1.18 3.45 -5.33
N ILE A 66 2.04 4.28 -4.74
CA ILE A 66 2.55 5.52 -5.36
C ILE A 66 3.34 5.19 -6.63
N SER A 67 4.22 4.19 -6.60
CA SER A 67 4.99 3.76 -7.77
C SER A 67 4.08 3.25 -8.90
N LEU A 68 3.04 2.48 -8.58
CA LEU A 68 2.06 2.03 -9.56
C LEU A 68 1.27 3.20 -10.15
N ALA A 69 0.80 4.13 -9.31
CA ALA A 69 0.09 5.32 -9.77
C ALA A 69 0.98 6.20 -10.67
N LEU A 70 2.24 6.40 -10.31
CA LEU A 70 3.22 7.10 -11.14
C LEU A 70 3.44 6.39 -12.48
N ALA A 71 3.55 5.05 -12.48
CA ALA A 71 3.68 4.29 -13.72
C ALA A 71 2.49 4.53 -14.66
N VAL A 72 1.26 4.52 -14.14
CA VAL A 72 0.04 4.81 -14.92
C VAL A 72 0.05 6.24 -15.47
N VAL A 73 0.42 7.22 -14.64
CA VAL A 73 0.48 8.63 -15.03
C VAL A 73 1.54 8.89 -16.10
N CYS A 74 2.67 8.20 -16.03
CA CYS A 74 3.80 8.35 -16.95
C CYS A 74 3.67 7.48 -18.23
N PHE A 75 2.90 6.39 -18.19
CA PHE A 75 2.67 5.49 -19.33
C PHE A 75 2.29 6.20 -20.65
N PRO A 76 1.31 7.13 -20.69
CA PRO A 76 0.93 7.81 -21.93
C PRO A 76 1.99 8.81 -22.46
N ILE A 77 2.97 9.22 -21.62
CA ILE A 77 4.05 10.12 -22.04
C ILE A 77 5.02 9.39 -22.99
N GLY A 78 5.28 8.10 -22.74
CA GLY A 78 6.24 7.30 -23.53
C GLY A 78 5.65 6.68 -24.80
N PHE A 79 4.37 6.28 -24.79
CA PHE A 79 3.81 5.43 -25.85
C PHE A 79 2.86 6.12 -26.83
N LYS A 80 2.56 7.43 -26.68
CA LYS A 80 1.59 8.17 -27.53
C LYS A 80 0.28 7.42 -27.80
N VAL A 81 -0.20 6.61 -26.86
CA VAL A 81 -1.45 5.85 -27.02
C VAL A 81 -2.63 6.74 -26.63
N CYS A 82 -3.04 7.58 -27.58
CA CYS A 82 -4.19 8.44 -27.45
C CYS A 82 -5.40 7.81 -28.14
N VAL A 83 -6.45 7.47 -27.39
CA VAL A 83 -7.75 7.02 -27.92
C VAL A 83 -8.61 8.23 -28.29
N PHE A 84 -8.57 9.25 -27.44
CA PHE A 84 -9.25 10.52 -27.63
C PHE A 84 -8.27 11.63 -28.00
N ASN A 85 -8.76 12.70 -28.64
CA ASN A 85 -7.95 13.89 -28.89
C ASN A 85 -7.71 14.74 -27.61
N ASN A 86 -8.50 14.48 -26.55
CA ASN A 86 -8.35 15.14 -25.26
C ASN A 86 -7.36 14.39 -24.35
N TYR A 87 -6.28 15.08 -23.98
CA TYR A 87 -5.20 14.55 -23.12
C TYR A 87 -5.67 14.06 -21.75
N TRP A 88 -6.51 14.83 -21.07
CA TRP A 88 -7.00 14.47 -19.73
C TRP A 88 -7.92 13.26 -19.77
N LEU A 89 -8.74 13.15 -20.81
CA LEU A 89 -9.68 12.04 -20.98
C LEU A 89 -8.95 10.71 -21.21
N ASN A 90 -7.85 10.72 -21.97
CA ASN A 90 -6.98 9.54 -22.10
C ASN A 90 -6.35 9.14 -20.77
N ARG A 91 -5.91 10.09 -19.94
CA ARG A 91 -5.31 9.79 -18.63
C ARG A 91 -6.32 9.13 -17.69
N VAL A 92 -7.53 9.67 -17.60
CA VAL A 92 -8.59 9.09 -16.77
C VAL A 92 -8.99 7.70 -17.29
N LEU A 93 -9.09 7.53 -18.61
CA LEU A 93 -9.37 6.23 -19.22
C LEU A 93 -8.30 5.19 -18.85
N TRP A 94 -7.01 5.51 -19.03
CA TRP A 94 -5.93 4.58 -18.71
C TRP A 94 -5.84 4.27 -17.21
N MET A 95 -6.12 5.25 -16.33
CA MET A 95 -6.26 5.01 -14.90
C MET A 95 -7.39 4.04 -14.58
N ALA A 96 -8.55 4.20 -15.22
CA ALA A 96 -9.67 3.29 -15.04
C ALA A 96 -9.35 1.88 -15.53
N ILE A 97 -8.79 1.73 -16.74
CA ILE A 97 -8.43 0.43 -17.32
C ILE A 97 -7.42 -0.31 -16.44
N LEU A 98 -6.32 0.35 -16.07
CA LEU A 98 -5.27 -0.27 -15.25
C LEU A 98 -5.75 -0.52 -13.81
N GLY A 99 -6.56 0.38 -13.26
CA GLY A 99 -7.18 0.22 -11.95
C GLY A 99 -8.13 -1.00 -11.91
N VAL A 100 -8.94 -1.19 -12.94
CA VAL A 100 -9.81 -2.36 -13.09
C VAL A 100 -8.99 -3.63 -13.32
N ALA A 101 -7.98 -3.59 -14.20
CA ALA A 101 -7.09 -4.71 -14.46
C ALA A 101 -6.33 -5.18 -13.20
N TRP A 102 -6.07 -4.28 -12.25
CA TRP A 102 -5.51 -4.65 -10.94
C TRP A 102 -6.57 -5.19 -9.97
N ASN A 103 -7.70 -4.49 -9.81
CA ASN A 103 -8.70 -4.84 -8.80
C ASN A 103 -9.51 -6.09 -9.14
N VAL A 104 -9.78 -6.36 -10.42
CA VAL A 104 -10.63 -7.49 -10.84
C VAL A 104 -9.95 -8.83 -10.54
N PRO A 105 -8.71 -9.11 -10.98
CA PRO A 105 -8.03 -10.35 -10.62
C PRO A 105 -7.90 -10.52 -9.11
N PHE A 106 -7.59 -9.44 -8.39
CA PHE A 106 -7.47 -9.47 -6.93
C PHE A 106 -8.80 -9.87 -6.26
N ASN A 107 -9.91 -9.24 -6.64
CA ASN A 107 -11.24 -9.56 -6.09
C ASN A 107 -11.71 -10.96 -6.49
N ILE A 108 -11.48 -11.38 -7.73
CA ILE A 108 -11.81 -12.75 -8.18
C ILE A 108 -11.03 -13.75 -7.32
N PHE A 109 -9.72 -13.55 -7.19
CA PHE A 109 -8.89 -14.47 -6.45
C PHE A 109 -9.28 -14.55 -4.95
N PHE A 110 -9.43 -13.41 -4.28
CA PHE A 110 -9.72 -13.44 -2.84
C PHE A 110 -11.17 -13.85 -2.53
N ASN A 111 -12.16 -13.31 -3.24
CA ASN A 111 -13.56 -13.55 -2.88
C ASN A 111 -14.08 -14.88 -3.44
N TYR A 112 -13.64 -15.29 -4.63
CA TYR A 112 -14.17 -16.51 -5.25
C TYR A 112 -13.29 -17.74 -5.04
N ILE A 113 -11.97 -17.59 -4.93
CA ILE A 113 -11.06 -18.75 -4.78
C ILE A 113 -10.73 -19.00 -3.30
N PHE A 114 -10.53 -17.95 -2.50
CA PHE A 114 -10.11 -18.09 -1.10
C PHE A 114 -11.26 -18.10 -0.08
N VAL A 115 -12.30 -17.27 -0.26
CA VAL A 115 -13.42 -17.16 0.70
C VAL A 115 -14.50 -18.22 0.47
N LYS A 116 -14.64 -18.76 -0.76
CA LYS A 116 -15.43 -19.98 -0.98
C LYS A 116 -14.63 -21.21 -0.54
N LYS A 117 -14.59 -21.44 0.77
CA LYS A 117 -14.33 -22.74 1.38
C LYS A 117 -15.39 -23.01 2.43
#